data_AF-A0A6I7PWR3-F1
#
_entry.id   AF-A0A6I7PWR3-F1
#
_cell.length_a   1.000
_cell.length_b   1.000
_cell.length_c   1.000
_cell.angle_alpha   90.00
_cell.angle_beta   90.00
_cell.angle_gamma   90.00
#
_symmetry.space_group_name_H-M   'P 1'
#
loop_
_entity.id
_entity.type
_entity.pdbx_description
1 polymer ?
#
loop_
_entity_poly.entity_id
_entity_poly.type
_entity_poly.pdbx_seq_one_letter_code
_entity_poly.pdbx_strand_id
1 'polypeptide(L)' 'MIHIDETLPIERRGKVEEQLRAVDGVVSVHNPADKPHLMLVQYRPDLANSQSLLARVRGEGVHAELVGL' A
#
# COMPACT_ATOMS: atom_id res chain seq x y z
N MET A 1 -8.23 -1.78 2.42
CA MET A 1 -7.47 -1.00 1.40
C MET A 1 -6.56 -0.02 2.13
N ILE A 2 -5.52 0.53 1.49
CA ILE A 2 -4.67 1.58 2.08
C ILE A 2 -4.93 2.89 1.35
N HIS A 3 -5.32 3.93 2.08
CA HIS A 3 -5.43 5.31 1.60
C HIS A 3 -4.15 6.07 1.93
N ILE A 4 -3.65 6.89 1.02
CA ILE A 4 -2.56 7.86 1.27
C ILE A 4 -3.16 9.26 1.17
N ASP A 5 -2.96 10.09 2.19
CA ASP A 5 -3.64 11.39 2.32
C ASP A 5 -3.03 12.48 1.42
N GLU A 6 -1.93 12.17 0.76
CA GLU A 6 -1.16 13.05 -0.11
C GLU A 6 -1.07 12.52 -1.55
N THR A 7 -1.04 13.44 -2.52
CA THR A 7 -0.82 13.07 -3.93
C THR A 7 0.65 12.78 -4.16
N LEU A 8 0.96 11.52 -4.43
CA LEU A 8 2.33 11.09 -4.73
C LEU A 8 2.62 11.16 -6.25
N PRO A 9 3.83 11.62 -6.65
CA PRO A 9 4.31 11.45 -8.02
C PRO A 9 4.34 9.97 -8.42
N ILE A 10 4.22 9.67 -9.71
CA ILE A 10 4.15 8.29 -10.21
C ILE A 10 5.37 7.44 -9.82
N GLU A 11 6.55 8.03 -9.78
CA GLU A 11 7.78 7.36 -9.33
C GLU A 11 7.71 6.94 -7.86
N ARG A 12 7.24 7.85 -6.99
CA ARG A 12 7.11 7.57 -5.55
C ARG A 12 6.02 6.52 -5.31
N ARG A 13 4.91 6.57 -6.06
CA ARG A 13 3.88 5.52 -6.05
C ARG A 13 4.45 4.15 -6.42
N GLY A 14 5.21 4.09 -7.51
CA GLY A 14 5.86 2.85 -7.96
C GLY A 14 6.79 2.26 -6.91
N LYS A 15 7.56 3.11 -6.20
CA LYS A 15 8.42 2.67 -5.10
C LYS A 15 7.63 2.05 -3.96
N VAL A 16 6.51 2.66 -3.55
CA VAL A 16 5.66 2.10 -2.48
C VAL A 16 5.04 0.77 -2.92
N GLU A 17 4.60 0.66 -4.18
CA GLU A 17 4.10 -0.61 -4.72
C GLU A 17 5.16 -1.72 -4.68
N GLU A 18 6.38 -1.41 -5.13
CA GLU A 18 7.48 -2.37 -5.17
C GLU A 18 7.87 -2.85 -3.78
N GLN A 19 7.93 -1.94 -2.80
CA GLN A 19 8.19 -2.27 -1.39
C GLN A 19 7.11 -3.20 -0.81
N LEU A 20 5.84 -2.96 -1.14
CA LEU A 20 4.74 -3.82 -0.70
C LEU A 20 4.78 -5.19 -1.40
N ARG A 21 5.10 -5.25 -2.71
CA ARG A 21 5.24 -6.52 -3.45
C ARG A 21 6.37 -7.39 -2.90
N ALA A 22 7.39 -6.79 -2.28
CA ALA A 22 8.50 -7.51 -1.67
C ALA A 22 8.17 -8.13 -0.30
N VAL A 23 6.98 -7.86 0.27
CA VAL A 23 6.56 -8.43 1.56
C VAL A 23 6.07 -9.87 1.34
N ASP A 24 6.62 -10.82 2.10
CA ASP A 24 6.12 -12.20 2.06
C ASP A 24 4.64 -12.26 2.46
N GLY A 25 3.88 -13.05 1.71
CA GLY A 25 2.43 -13.11 1.83
C GLY A 25 1.67 -12.08 0.99
N VAL A 26 2.29 -11.04 0.42
CA VAL A 26 1.60 -10.16 -0.53
C VAL A 26 1.39 -10.87 -1.87
N VAL A 27 0.14 -10.90 -2.32
CA VAL A 27 -0.29 -11.56 -3.57
C VAL A 27 -0.36 -10.55 -4.71
N SER A 28 -0.90 -9.36 -4.45
CA SER A 28 -0.93 -8.28 -5.44
C SER A 28 -1.00 -6.91 -4.79
N VAL A 29 -0.46 -5.92 -5.50
CA VAL A 29 -0.55 -4.49 -5.17
C VAL A 29 -0.96 -3.75 -6.43
N HIS A 30 -2.02 -2.95 -6.31
CA HIS A 30 -2.54 -2.14 -7.40
C HIS A 30 -2.88 -0.73 -6.92
N ASN A 31 -2.34 0.28 -7.60
CA ASN A 31 -2.70 1.68 -7.43
C ASN A 31 -3.43 2.19 -8.68
N PRO A 32 -4.78 2.29 -8.64
CA PRO A 32 -5.58 2.70 -9.79
C PRO A 32 -5.20 4.10 -10.29
N ALA A 33 -5.10 4.28 -11.61
CA ALA A 33 -4.72 5.57 -12.19
C ALA A 33 -5.76 6.68 -11.93
N ASP A 34 -7.04 6.31 -11.84
CA ASP A 34 -8.17 7.18 -11.50
C ASP A 34 -8.26 7.49 -9.99
N LYS A 35 -7.58 6.72 -9.14
CA LYS A 35 -7.52 6.90 -7.68
C LYS A 35 -6.08 6.73 -7.17
N PRO A 36 -5.18 7.67 -7.48
CA PRO A 36 -3.74 7.54 -7.19
C PRO A 36 -3.41 7.54 -5.69
N HIS A 37 -4.33 7.99 -4.84
CA HIS A 37 -4.24 7.95 -3.38
C HIS A 37 -4.67 6.60 -2.78
N LEU A 38 -5.18 5.67 -3.58
CA LEU A 38 -5.70 4.39 -3.10
C LEU A 38 -4.78 3.23 -3.52
N MET A 39 -4.39 2.41 -2.56
CA MET A 39 -3.69 1.15 -2.79
C MET A 39 -4.57 -0.03 -2.40
N LEU A 40 -4.77 -0.91 -3.38
CA LEU A 40 -5.42 -2.20 -3.21
C LEU A 40 -4.33 -3.24 -3.02
N VAL A 41 -4.29 -3.83 -1.83
CA VAL A 41 -3.31 -4.86 -1.48
C VAL A 41 -4.05 -6.15 -1.16
N GLN A 42 -3.81 -7.20 -1.95
CA GLN A 42 -4.24 -8.55 -1.62
C GLN A 42 -3.07 -9.28 -0.98
N TYR A 43 -3.33 -9.96 0.12
CA TYR A 43 -2.31 -10.68 0.87
C TYR A 43 -2.90 -11.93 1.51
N ARG A 44 -2.01 -12.86 1.84
CA ARG A 44 -2.25 -14.08 2.60
C ARG A 44 -2.27 -13.75 4.09
N PRO A 45 -3.42 -13.86 4.78
CA PRO A 45 -3.57 -13.44 6.17
C PRO A 45 -2.77 -14.30 7.17
N ASP A 46 -2.32 -15.48 6.76
CA ASP A 46 -1.41 -16.36 7.49
C ASP A 46 0.04 -15.87 7.52
N LEU A 47 0.42 -14.93 6.64
CA LEU A 47 1.81 -14.45 6.48
C LEU A 47 1.96 -12.94 6.61
N ALA A 48 0.93 -12.17 6.25
CA ALA A 48 0.91 -10.72 6.36
C ALA A 48 -0.41 -10.25 6.96
N ASN A 49 -0.41 -9.04 7.54
CA ASN A 49 -1.63 -8.40 8.00
C ASN A 49 -1.70 -6.93 7.60
N SER A 50 -2.91 -6.40 7.51
CA SER A 50 -3.17 -5.04 7.07
C SER A 50 -2.44 -3.97 7.88
N GLN A 51 -2.28 -4.15 9.20
CA GLN A 51 -1.56 -3.20 10.04
C GLN A 51 -0.06 -3.15 9.75
N SER A 52 0.59 -4.31 9.58
CA SER A 52 2.01 -4.38 9.20
C SER A 52 2.27 -3.76 7.83
N LEU A 53 1.36 -3.97 6.87
CA LEU A 53 1.44 -3.37 5.53
C LEU A 53 1.27 -1.85 5.62
N LEU A 54 0.31 -1.36 6.40
CA LEU A 54 0.14 0.07 6.66
C LEU A 54 1.39 0.70 7.30
N ALA A 55 1.97 0.05 8.31
CA ALA A 55 3.19 0.53 8.96
C ALA A 55 4.35 0.67 7.96
N ARG A 56 4.44 -0.26 7.00
CA ARG A 56 5.46 -0.22 5.94
C ARG A 56 5.25 0.94 4.98
N VAL A 57 4.00 1.21 4.58
CA VAL A 57 3.66 2.40 3.76
C VAL A 57 4.02 3.68 4.51
N ARG A 58 3.64 3.80 5.79
CA ARG A 58 4.00 4.97 6.62
C ARG A 58 5.51 5.15 6.77
N GLY A 59 6.27 4.05 6.78
CA GLY A 59 7.73 4.04 6.79
C GLY A 59 8.38 4.74 5.60
N GLU A 60 7.67 4.93 4.48
CA GLU A 60 8.12 5.71 3.31
C GLU A 60 7.92 7.23 3.49
N GLY A 61 7.54 7.67 4.70
CA GLY A 61 7.36 9.07 5.05
C GLY A 61 6.10 9.68 4.44
N VAL A 62 5.00 8.91 4.42
CA VAL A 62 3.69 9.35 3.95
C VAL A 62 2.61 9.16 5.02
N HIS A 63 1.58 10.00 4.96
CA HIS A 63 0.38 9.83 5.78
C HIS A 63 -0.56 8.85 5.09
N ALA A 64 -0.88 7.76 5.79
CA ALA A 64 -1.70 6.70 5.23
C ALA A 64 -2.59 6.06 6.29
N GLU A 65 -3.72 5.49 5.86
CA GLU A 65 -4.71 4.85 6.70
C GLU A 65 -5.29 3.59 6.06
N LEU A 66 -5.83 2.68 6.86
CA LEU A 66 -6.64 1.57 6.35
C LEU A 66 -8.06 2.06 6.12
N VAL A 67 -8.59 1.86 4.92
CA VAL A 67 -9.97 2.20 4.55
C VAL A 67 -10.70 0.98 4.00
N GLY A 68 -12.00 0.90 4.28
CA GLY A 68 -12.86 -0.23 3.89
C GLY A 68 -12.55 -1.48 4.70
N LEU A 69 -13.30 -1.63 5.81
CA LEU A 69 -13.47 -2.86 6.58
C LEU A 69 -14.66 -3.63 6.01
#